data_AF-A0A6M8WBT5-F1
#
_entry.id   AF-A0A6M8WBT5-F1
#
_cell.length_a   1.000
_cell.length_b   1.000
_cell.length_c   1.000
_cell.angle_alpha   90.00
_cell.angle_beta   90.00
_cell.angle_gamma   90.00
#
_symmetry.space_group_name_H-M   'P 1'
#
loop_
_entity.id
_entity.type
_entity.pdbx_description
1 polymer ?
#
loop_
_entity_poly.entity_id
_entity_poly.type
_entity_poly.pdbx_seq_one_letter_code
_entity_poly.pdbx_strand_id
1 'polypeptide(L)'
;MPRRRAGRERSSPPPASATRSTRTPRPTPTGARSCAGPSTRPCPRSPPSSPASRSTPTASAGAWSVAECVELFDRAQHAGHPVRVHADQFNPLGLVPEAVARGYRSVDHLEATTPDDLHALAASDTFGVVLPCAGFHTDGRYGDGRAFLDAGGRLAIATNTNPGSAPCQSMPMAIALAARHNGLTPAEAIACATATPAALLGLTDRGRIEPGCRADLVLLRHTDERALAFEFGGDPTDLVVCGGQMIKMLKTVKEVGTINQAD
;
A
#
# COMPACT_ATOMS: atom_id res chain seq x y z
N MET A 1 25.78 -13.98 59.17
CA MET A 1 26.95 -14.85 58.92
C MET A 1 26.72 -15.62 57.62
N PRO A 2 27.73 -15.71 56.73
CA PRO A 2 27.54 -15.68 55.28
C PRO A 2 28.08 -16.93 54.57
N ARG A 3 27.91 -17.01 53.23
CA ARG A 3 29.06 -17.23 52.31
C ARG A 3 28.69 -16.98 50.84
N ARG A 4 29.44 -16.04 50.26
CA ARG A 4 29.56 -15.65 48.85
C ARG A 4 30.24 -16.74 48.01
N ARG A 5 29.91 -16.80 46.72
CA ARG A 5 30.85 -17.03 45.58
C ARG A 5 30.29 -16.22 44.39
N ALA A 6 30.92 -15.10 43.99
CA ALA A 6 31.94 -15.01 42.93
C ALA A 6 31.45 -15.63 41.62
N GLY A 7 31.10 -14.90 40.55
CA GLY A 7 31.83 -13.79 39.95
C GLY A 7 32.64 -14.31 38.77
N ARG A 8 32.10 -14.23 37.54
CA ARG A 8 32.90 -14.23 36.32
C ARG A 8 32.17 -13.51 35.19
N GLU A 9 32.69 -12.32 34.91
CA GLU A 9 32.35 -11.41 33.82
C GLU A 9 32.58 -12.10 32.47
N ARG A 10 31.67 -11.90 31.52
CA ARG A 10 31.88 -12.24 30.11
C ARG A 10 32.46 -11.00 29.44
N SER A 11 33.72 -11.12 29.02
CA SER A 11 34.46 -10.14 28.25
C SER A 11 33.94 -10.07 26.80
N SER A 12 33.60 -8.86 26.37
CA SER A 12 33.29 -8.50 24.98
C SER A 12 34.53 -8.60 24.08
N PRO A 13 34.40 -8.99 22.79
CA PRO A 13 35.52 -8.98 21.85
C PRO A 13 35.86 -7.56 21.36
N PRO A 14 37.13 -7.28 21.01
CA PRO A 14 37.60 -5.95 20.59
C PRO A 14 37.21 -5.60 19.13
N PRO A 15 37.26 -4.31 18.76
CA PRO A 15 36.79 -3.82 17.46
C PRO A 15 37.77 -4.14 16.32
N ALA A 16 37.22 -4.47 15.15
CA ALA A 16 37.96 -4.67 13.91
C ALA A 16 38.52 -3.34 13.39
N SER A 17 39.82 -3.34 13.06
CA SER A 17 40.57 -2.20 12.56
C SER A 17 40.25 -1.90 11.09
N ALA A 18 40.04 -0.61 10.80
CA ALA A 18 39.88 -0.07 9.46
C ALA A 18 41.21 -0.04 8.71
N THR A 19 41.29 -0.72 7.57
CA THR A 19 42.37 -0.54 6.59
C THR A 19 41.87 0.31 5.42
N ARG A 20 42.46 1.51 5.32
CA ARG A 20 42.25 2.51 4.28
C ARG A 20 42.94 2.05 2.98
N SER A 21 42.17 1.67 1.97
CA SER A 21 42.67 1.45 0.61
C SER A 21 42.29 2.65 -0.27
N THR A 22 43.29 3.43 -0.64
CA THR A 22 43.18 4.55 -1.58
C THR A 22 43.13 4.03 -3.01
N ARG A 23 41.97 4.14 -3.68
CA ARG A 23 41.85 3.93 -5.13
C ARG A 23 41.26 5.19 -5.78
N THR A 24 42.08 5.84 -6.60
CA THR A 24 41.76 7.01 -7.44
C THR A 24 40.71 6.67 -8.51
N PRO A 25 39.77 7.57 -8.84
CA PRO A 25 38.84 7.38 -9.95
C PRO A 25 39.43 7.92 -11.28
N ARG A 26 39.29 7.15 -12.36
CA ARG A 26 39.54 7.54 -13.75
C ARG A 26 38.23 8.01 -14.39
N PRO A 27 38.23 8.99 -15.32
CA PRO A 27 37.00 9.62 -15.81
C PRO A 27 36.33 8.81 -16.92
N THR A 28 35.00 8.82 -16.94
CA THR A 28 34.16 8.32 -18.04
C THR A 28 33.92 9.40 -19.09
N PRO A 29 34.03 9.10 -20.40
CA PRO A 29 33.68 10.06 -21.44
C PRO A 29 32.19 10.00 -21.80
N THR A 30 31.63 11.20 -21.95
CA THR A 30 30.37 11.53 -22.63
C THR A 30 30.28 10.94 -24.04
N GLY A 31 29.10 10.42 -24.40
CA GLY A 31 28.81 10.00 -25.77
C GLY A 31 27.32 9.74 -25.99
N ALA A 32 26.60 10.79 -26.39
CA ALA A 32 25.29 10.67 -27.03
C ALA A 32 25.43 9.94 -28.38
N ARG A 33 24.51 9.04 -28.71
CA ARG A 33 24.18 8.69 -30.11
C ARG A 33 22.78 8.09 -30.19
N SER A 34 21.99 8.73 -31.04
CA SER A 34 20.66 8.34 -31.51
C SER A 34 20.76 7.15 -32.46
N CYS A 35 19.76 6.26 -32.46
CA CYS A 35 19.33 5.51 -33.63
C CYS A 35 17.81 5.29 -33.55
N ALA A 36 17.12 5.62 -34.64
CA ALA A 36 15.68 5.55 -34.79
C ALA A 36 15.24 4.36 -35.68
N GLY A 37 14.08 3.78 -35.36
CA GLY A 37 13.14 3.12 -36.28
C GLY A 37 12.94 1.60 -36.11
N PRO A 38 11.78 0.99 -36.51
CA PRO A 38 10.52 1.60 -36.97
C PRO A 38 9.23 1.10 -36.26
N SER A 39 8.20 1.95 -36.31
CA SER A 39 6.75 1.63 -36.35
C SER A 39 6.12 0.84 -35.18
N THR A 40 5.57 1.58 -34.21
CA THR A 40 4.35 1.19 -33.50
C THR A 40 3.38 2.37 -33.51
N ARG A 41 2.11 2.10 -33.87
CA ARG A 41 1.04 3.09 -33.74
C ARG A 41 0.97 3.55 -32.27
N PRO A 42 0.99 4.85 -31.97
CA PRO A 42 0.86 5.30 -30.59
C PRO A 42 -0.56 5.02 -30.08
N CYS A 43 -0.65 4.35 -28.92
CA CYS A 43 -1.86 4.36 -28.09
C CYS A 43 -2.36 5.81 -27.91
N PRO A 44 -3.68 6.05 -27.90
CA PRO A 44 -4.19 7.36 -27.53
C PRO A 44 -3.69 7.69 -26.13
N ARG A 45 -3.10 8.88 -26.02
CA ARG A 45 -2.41 9.43 -24.85
C ARG A 45 -3.19 9.14 -23.58
N SER A 46 -2.53 8.48 -22.62
CA SER A 46 -2.97 8.48 -21.23
C SER A 46 -3.20 9.93 -20.79
N PRO A 47 -4.28 10.25 -20.05
CA PRO A 47 -4.43 11.56 -19.45
C PRO A 47 -3.20 11.84 -18.55
N PRO A 48 -2.83 13.12 -18.34
CA PRO A 48 -1.71 13.46 -17.46
C PRO A 48 -1.91 12.76 -16.12
N SER A 49 -0.88 12.04 -15.67
CA SER A 49 -0.85 11.37 -14.37
C SER A 49 -1.35 12.34 -13.30
N SER A 50 -2.45 12.00 -12.64
CA SER A 50 -2.91 12.70 -11.44
C SER A 50 -1.74 12.87 -10.48
N PRO A 51 -1.66 13.96 -9.70
CA PRO A 51 -0.57 14.21 -8.75
C PRO A 51 -0.45 13.18 -7.60
N ALA A 52 -1.15 12.05 -7.69
CA ALA A 52 -1.36 11.04 -6.66
C ALA A 52 -0.20 10.06 -6.45
N SER A 53 0.94 10.17 -7.15
CA SER A 53 2.02 9.16 -7.07
C SER A 53 3.41 9.71 -6.71
N ARG A 54 3.50 10.66 -5.77
CA ARG A 54 4.78 10.96 -5.11
C ARG A 54 4.88 10.16 -3.82
N SER A 55 5.95 9.39 -3.67
CA SER A 55 6.33 8.72 -2.42
C SER A 55 6.51 9.77 -1.32
N THR A 56 5.74 9.63 -0.25
CA THR A 56 5.77 10.53 0.91
C THR A 56 6.83 10.02 1.89
N PRO A 57 7.76 10.87 2.38
CA PRO A 57 8.76 10.43 3.34
C PRO A 57 8.10 9.88 4.61
N THR A 58 8.72 8.84 5.16
CA THR A 58 8.21 8.09 6.31
C THR A 58 8.98 8.51 7.56
N ALA A 59 8.27 8.86 8.63
CA ALA A 59 8.90 9.07 9.91
C ALA A 59 9.33 7.69 10.46
N SER A 60 10.62 7.53 10.75
CA SER A 60 11.13 6.30 11.38
C SER A 60 12.41 6.59 12.16
N ALA A 61 12.72 5.75 13.15
CA ALA A 61 13.93 5.85 13.97
C ALA A 61 15.26 5.77 13.16
N GLY A 62 15.20 5.50 11.85
CA GLY A 62 16.36 5.49 10.94
C GLY A 62 16.16 6.29 9.64
N ALA A 63 15.14 7.16 9.57
CA ALA A 63 14.86 8.00 8.40
C ALA A 63 14.68 9.47 8.79
N TRP A 64 13.46 10.01 8.69
CA TRP A 64 13.13 11.39 9.02
C TRP A 64 12.54 11.45 10.44
N SER A 65 12.88 12.49 11.19
CA SER A 65 12.16 12.82 12.42
C SER A 65 10.75 13.34 12.10
N VAL A 66 9.84 13.25 13.08
CA VAL A 66 8.48 13.80 12.91
C VAL A 66 8.53 15.31 12.59
N ALA A 67 9.42 16.06 13.23
CA ALA A 67 9.57 17.49 12.98
C ALA A 67 10.00 17.80 11.54
N GLU A 68 10.97 17.06 10.99
CA GLU A 68 11.41 17.24 9.59
C GLU A 68 10.31 16.84 8.59
N CYS A 69 9.57 15.76 8.88
CA CYS A 69 8.40 15.37 8.11
C CYS A 69 7.35 16.48 8.09
N VAL A 70 7.00 17.01 9.26
CA VAL A 70 6.02 18.10 9.41
C VAL A 70 6.46 19.34 8.64
N GLU A 71 7.73 19.76 8.75
CA GLU A 71 8.22 20.93 8.00
C GLU A 71 8.04 20.76 6.48
N LEU A 72 8.37 19.59 5.96
CA LEU A 72 8.19 19.29 4.53
C LEU A 72 6.71 19.28 4.13
N PHE A 73 5.86 18.65 4.94
CA PHE A 73 4.44 18.52 4.66
C PHE A 73 3.70 19.85 4.75
N ASP A 74 4.07 20.71 5.70
CA ASP A 74 3.56 22.07 5.79
C ASP A 74 3.87 22.82 4.48
N ARG A 75 5.10 22.75 3.97
CA ARG A 75 5.45 23.36 2.67
C ARG A 75 4.63 22.78 1.51
N ALA A 76 4.37 21.47 1.51
CA ALA A 76 3.54 20.82 0.50
C ALA A 76 2.08 21.31 0.54
N GLN A 77 1.49 21.44 1.73
CA GLN A 77 0.15 21.98 1.91
C GLN A 77 0.07 23.45 1.48
N HIS A 78 1.05 24.28 1.83
CA HIS A 78 1.13 25.67 1.36
C HIS A 78 1.22 25.79 -0.17
N ALA A 79 1.79 24.78 -0.85
CA ALA A 79 1.82 24.68 -2.31
C ALA A 79 0.54 24.10 -2.92
N GLY A 80 -0.49 23.80 -2.11
CA GLY A 80 -1.77 23.25 -2.57
C GLY A 80 -1.77 21.75 -2.83
N HIS A 81 -0.77 21.01 -2.32
CA HIS A 81 -0.72 19.55 -2.47
C HIS A 81 -1.39 18.84 -1.29
N PRO A 82 -2.33 17.91 -1.53
CA PRO A 82 -2.84 17.06 -0.45
C PRO A 82 -1.72 16.16 0.07
N VAL A 83 -1.58 16.08 1.39
CA VAL A 83 -0.55 15.29 2.05
C VAL A 83 -1.11 13.93 2.45
N ARG A 84 -0.34 12.87 2.20
CA ARG A 84 -0.56 11.54 2.75
C ARG A 84 0.71 11.13 3.47
N VAL A 85 0.62 10.28 4.47
CA VAL A 85 1.78 9.87 5.25
C VAL A 85 1.74 8.39 5.55
N HIS A 86 2.91 7.77 5.66
CA HIS A 86 3.04 6.46 6.28
C HIS A 86 3.40 6.70 7.75
N ALA A 87 2.60 6.16 8.66
CA ALA A 87 2.83 6.29 10.08
C ALA A 87 2.60 4.95 10.79
N ASP A 88 3.32 4.76 11.88
CA ASP A 88 3.07 3.69 12.84
C ASP A 88 3.08 2.27 12.26
N GLN A 89 3.90 2.01 11.23
CA GLN A 89 4.10 0.64 10.76
C GLN A 89 4.73 -0.24 11.84
N PHE A 90 5.78 0.28 12.49
CA PHE A 90 6.55 -0.49 13.47
C PHE A 90 6.40 0.03 14.88
N ASN A 91 6.39 1.36 15.05
CA ASN A 91 6.37 2.06 16.33
C ASN A 91 5.45 3.28 16.23
N PRO A 92 4.72 3.66 17.29
CA PRO A 92 3.93 4.89 17.31
C PRO A 92 4.84 6.10 17.50
N LEU A 93 5.18 6.78 16.40
CA LEU A 93 6.19 7.86 16.42
C LEU A 93 5.57 9.25 16.63
N GLY A 94 4.24 9.35 16.65
CA GLY A 94 3.52 10.61 16.85
C GLY A 94 3.16 11.34 15.56
N LEU A 95 3.28 10.70 14.39
CA LEU A 95 2.88 11.33 13.12
C LEU A 95 1.35 11.31 12.90
N VAL A 96 0.63 10.35 13.50
CA VAL A 96 -0.84 10.28 13.45
C VAL A 96 -1.52 11.53 14.01
N PRO A 97 -1.23 11.99 15.25
CA PRO A 97 -1.84 13.21 15.77
C PRO A 97 -1.47 14.46 14.96
N GLU A 98 -0.24 14.54 14.43
CA GLU A 98 0.18 15.65 13.55
C GLU A 98 -0.63 15.66 12.23
N ALA A 99 -0.92 14.48 11.69
CA ALA A 99 -1.72 14.31 10.48
C ALA A 99 -3.19 14.74 10.70
N VAL A 100 -3.78 14.34 11.82
CA VAL A 100 -5.13 14.75 12.23
C VAL A 100 -5.20 16.27 12.41
N ALA A 101 -4.26 16.86 13.16
CA ALA A 101 -4.25 18.29 13.45
C ALA A 101 -4.13 19.17 12.20
N ARG A 102 -3.46 18.69 11.14
CA ARG A 102 -3.27 19.41 9.88
C ARG A 102 -4.26 19.03 8.78
N GLY A 103 -5.18 18.11 9.05
CA GLY A 103 -6.12 17.62 8.05
C GLY A 103 -5.42 16.99 6.85
N TYR A 104 -4.41 16.15 7.11
CA TYR A 104 -3.82 15.34 6.03
C TYR A 104 -4.88 14.43 5.40
N ARG A 105 -4.64 14.05 4.16
CA ARG A 105 -5.59 13.25 3.38
C ARG A 105 -5.66 11.82 3.88
N SER A 106 -4.52 11.20 4.19
CA SER A 106 -4.50 9.85 4.76
C SER A 106 -3.30 9.60 5.64
N VAL A 107 -3.48 8.66 6.57
CA VAL A 107 -2.44 7.96 7.29
C VAL A 107 -2.49 6.48 6.88
N ASP A 108 -1.38 6.00 6.34
CA ASP A 108 -1.23 4.65 5.84
C ASP A 108 -0.40 3.83 6.86
N HIS A 109 -0.62 2.51 6.94
CA HIS A 109 -0.05 1.52 7.88
C HIS A 109 -0.92 1.20 9.11
N LEU A 110 -0.74 1.91 10.22
CA LEU A 110 -1.50 1.81 11.47
C LEU A 110 -1.29 0.53 12.34
N GLU A 111 -0.31 -0.32 12.04
CA GLU A 111 -0.06 -1.58 12.78
C GLU A 111 0.36 -1.35 14.24
N ALA A 112 1.01 -0.22 14.54
CA ALA A 112 1.49 0.15 15.87
C ALA A 112 0.79 1.39 16.44
N THR A 113 -0.27 1.88 15.80
CA THR A 113 -1.03 3.05 16.26
C THR A 113 -1.68 2.76 17.61
N THR A 114 -1.59 3.72 18.52
CA THR A 114 -2.17 3.58 19.85
C THR A 114 -3.70 3.63 19.78
N PRO A 115 -4.44 3.02 20.73
CA PRO A 115 -5.90 3.12 20.75
C PRO A 115 -6.42 4.57 20.76
N ASP A 116 -5.76 5.46 21.49
CA ASP A 116 -6.13 6.88 21.59
C ASP A 116 -5.92 7.60 20.25
N ASP A 117 -4.78 7.38 19.58
CA ASP A 117 -4.50 7.96 18.26
C ASP A 117 -5.44 7.39 17.19
N LEU A 118 -5.78 6.10 17.28
CA LEU A 118 -6.71 5.44 16.36
C LEU A 118 -8.12 6.04 16.48
N HIS A 119 -8.59 6.28 17.71
CA HIS A 119 -9.86 6.96 17.96
C HIS A 119 -9.83 8.42 17.50
N ALA A 120 -8.75 9.15 17.75
CA ALA A 120 -8.58 10.53 17.29
C ALA A 120 -8.59 10.60 15.75
N LEU A 121 -7.93 9.66 15.08
CA LEU A 121 -7.95 9.54 13.63
C LEU A 121 -9.37 9.23 13.12
N ALA A 122 -10.08 8.31 13.78
CA ALA A 122 -11.43 7.89 13.37
C ALA A 122 -12.44 9.04 13.48
N ALA A 123 -12.27 9.92 14.47
CA ALA A 123 -13.10 11.11 14.67
C ALA A 123 -12.75 12.28 13.73
N SER A 124 -11.83 12.10 12.79
CA SER A 124 -11.34 13.15 11.87
C SER A 124 -11.77 12.92 10.42
N ASP A 125 -11.51 13.91 9.56
CA ASP A 125 -11.68 13.77 8.11
C ASP A 125 -10.53 13.00 7.43
N THR A 126 -9.44 12.69 8.14
CA THR A 126 -8.29 11.97 7.60
C THR A 126 -8.61 10.50 7.43
N PHE A 127 -8.28 9.93 6.26
CA PHE A 127 -8.49 8.50 6.00
C PHE A 127 -7.43 7.65 6.70
N GLY A 128 -7.83 6.49 7.22
CA GLY A 128 -6.91 5.43 7.60
C GLY A 128 -6.75 4.43 6.47
N VAL A 129 -5.51 4.05 6.12
CA VAL A 129 -5.23 3.03 5.10
C VAL A 129 -4.48 1.87 5.73
N VAL A 130 -5.15 0.74 5.92
CA VAL A 130 -4.48 -0.49 6.39
C VAL A 130 -3.89 -1.26 5.22
N LEU A 131 -2.68 -1.79 5.42
CA LEU A 131 -1.85 -2.37 4.36
C LEU A 131 -1.54 -3.84 4.68
N PRO A 132 -2.55 -4.73 4.59
CA PRO A 132 -2.45 -6.10 5.14
C PRO A 132 -1.35 -6.95 4.50
N CYS A 133 -1.04 -6.74 3.22
CA CYS A 133 0.06 -7.44 2.55
C CYS A 133 1.43 -7.10 3.16
N ALA A 134 1.58 -5.91 3.78
CA ALA A 134 2.80 -5.54 4.48
C ALA A 134 2.95 -6.37 5.76
N GLY A 135 1.92 -6.38 6.61
CA GLY A 135 1.89 -7.20 7.82
C GLY A 135 2.15 -8.68 7.55
N PHE A 136 1.55 -9.23 6.48
CA PHE A 136 1.80 -10.62 6.06
C PHE A 136 3.26 -10.88 5.67
N HIS A 137 3.94 -9.92 5.04
CA HIS A 137 5.31 -10.09 4.56
C HIS A 137 6.37 -9.77 5.63
N THR A 138 6.07 -8.90 6.60
CA THR A 138 7.03 -8.44 7.61
C THR A 138 6.98 -9.28 8.88
N ASP A 139 6.31 -8.80 9.92
CA ASP A 139 6.36 -9.29 11.31
C ASP A 139 5.01 -9.83 11.79
N GLY A 140 4.02 -9.95 10.90
CA GLY A 140 2.71 -10.53 11.21
C GLY A 140 1.77 -9.61 12.00
N ARG A 141 2.11 -8.33 12.16
CA ARG A 141 1.23 -7.33 12.77
C ARG A 141 0.31 -6.70 11.71
N TYR A 142 -0.88 -6.32 12.15
CA TYR A 142 -1.91 -5.73 11.30
C TYR A 142 -2.56 -4.57 12.05
N GLY A 143 -2.91 -3.49 11.35
CA GLY A 143 -3.69 -2.39 11.93
C GLY A 143 -5.08 -2.87 12.37
N ASP A 144 -5.60 -2.32 13.47
CA ASP A 144 -6.91 -2.69 14.01
C ASP A 144 -8.04 -2.03 13.20
N GLY A 145 -8.32 -2.63 12.03
CA GLY A 145 -9.34 -2.13 11.11
C GLY A 145 -10.75 -2.21 11.67
N ARG A 146 -11.03 -3.20 12.53
CA ARG A 146 -12.33 -3.36 13.20
C ARG A 146 -12.57 -2.21 14.17
N ALA A 147 -11.64 -1.97 15.12
CA ALA A 147 -11.79 -0.87 16.07
C ALA A 147 -11.88 0.49 15.35
N PHE A 148 -11.10 0.69 14.29
CA PHE A 148 -11.13 1.93 13.52
C PHE A 148 -12.47 2.18 12.82
N LEU A 149 -13.04 1.15 12.17
CA LEU A 149 -14.37 1.27 11.54
C LEU A 149 -15.49 1.43 12.56
N ASP A 150 -15.46 0.68 13.66
CA ASP A 150 -16.47 0.76 14.71
C ASP A 150 -16.47 2.15 15.38
N ALA A 151 -15.32 2.83 15.41
CA ALA A 151 -15.18 4.22 15.85
C ALA A 151 -15.62 5.27 14.81
N GLY A 152 -16.11 4.85 13.63
CA GLY A 152 -16.59 5.74 12.55
C GLY A 152 -15.51 6.17 11.56
N GLY A 153 -14.32 5.57 11.63
CA GLY A 153 -13.18 5.95 10.78
C GLY A 153 -13.38 5.67 9.29
N ARG A 154 -12.74 6.49 8.46
CA ARG A 154 -12.79 6.37 6.99
C ARG A 154 -11.70 5.40 6.51
N LEU A 155 -12.01 4.11 6.48
CA LEU A 155 -11.02 3.06 6.19
C LEU A 155 -10.89 2.70 4.70
N ALA A 156 -9.67 2.69 4.20
CA ALA A 156 -9.29 2.09 2.92
C ALA A 156 -8.30 0.94 3.13
N ILE A 157 -8.21 0.05 2.14
CA ILE A 157 -7.17 -0.98 2.06
C ILE A 157 -6.40 -0.86 0.75
N ALA A 158 -5.13 -1.25 0.77
CA ALA A 158 -4.29 -1.33 -0.43
C ALA A 158 -3.26 -2.47 -0.32
N THR A 159 -2.70 -2.87 -1.46
CA THR A 159 -1.62 -3.86 -1.50
C THR A 159 -0.30 -3.35 -0.92
N ASN A 160 -0.09 -2.03 -0.93
CA ASN A 160 1.23 -1.42 -0.72
C ASN A 160 2.32 -2.00 -1.63
N THR A 161 2.00 -2.36 -2.88
CA THR A 161 2.94 -3.09 -3.73
C THR A 161 4.31 -2.40 -3.81
N ASN A 162 5.32 -3.01 -3.21
CA ASN A 162 6.69 -2.52 -3.20
C ASN A 162 7.67 -3.69 -2.98
N PRO A 163 8.93 -3.58 -3.40
CA PRO A 163 9.87 -4.71 -3.36
C PRO A 163 10.35 -5.08 -1.95
N GLY A 164 10.20 -4.19 -0.96
CA GLY A 164 10.81 -4.34 0.36
C GLY A 164 9.87 -4.91 1.42
N SER A 165 8.66 -4.37 1.54
CA SER A 165 7.73 -4.70 2.62
C SER A 165 6.43 -5.32 2.15
N ALA A 166 6.07 -5.26 0.88
CA ALA A 166 4.87 -5.92 0.35
C ALA A 166 5.01 -6.23 -1.15
N PRO A 167 5.78 -7.26 -1.53
CA PRO A 167 5.97 -7.67 -2.93
C PRO A 167 4.74 -8.43 -3.47
N CYS A 168 3.55 -7.85 -3.30
CA CYS A 168 2.26 -8.41 -3.70
C CYS A 168 1.48 -7.38 -4.53
N GLN A 169 1.05 -7.78 -5.72
CA GLN A 169 0.22 -6.97 -6.64
C GLN A 169 -1.27 -7.30 -6.56
N SER A 170 -1.65 -8.28 -5.73
CA SER A 170 -3.00 -8.85 -5.71
C SER A 170 -3.90 -8.10 -4.74
N MET A 171 -4.83 -7.29 -5.27
CA MET A 171 -5.93 -6.74 -4.48
C MET A 171 -6.83 -7.82 -3.86
N PRO A 172 -7.16 -8.94 -4.53
CA PRO A 172 -7.84 -10.07 -3.88
C PRO A 172 -7.10 -10.56 -2.63
N MET A 173 -5.76 -10.67 -2.67
CA MET A 173 -4.98 -11.03 -1.48
C MET A 173 -5.11 -9.99 -0.38
N ALA A 174 -5.09 -8.69 -0.70
CA ALA A 174 -5.29 -7.62 0.28
C ALA A 174 -6.69 -7.69 0.93
N ILE A 175 -7.74 -7.92 0.14
CA ILE A 175 -9.12 -8.10 0.62
C ILE A 175 -9.20 -9.30 1.58
N ALA A 176 -8.64 -10.43 1.15
CA ALA A 176 -8.71 -11.67 1.91
C ALA A 176 -7.91 -11.59 3.23
N LEU A 177 -6.78 -10.88 3.26
CA LEU A 177 -6.04 -10.62 4.50
C LEU A 177 -6.76 -9.61 5.39
N ALA A 178 -7.35 -8.55 4.82
CA ALA A 178 -8.11 -7.56 5.59
C ALA A 178 -9.29 -8.21 6.33
N ALA A 179 -9.97 -9.15 5.67
CA ALA A 179 -11.06 -9.90 6.30
C ALA A 179 -10.58 -10.81 7.44
N ARG A 180 -9.41 -11.45 7.29
CA ARG A 180 -8.89 -12.41 8.28
C ARG A 180 -8.17 -11.77 9.46
N HIS A 181 -7.44 -10.68 9.22
CA HIS A 181 -6.48 -10.13 10.18
C HIS A 181 -6.77 -8.68 10.60
N ASN A 182 -7.46 -7.88 9.77
CA ASN A 182 -7.88 -6.54 10.16
C ASN A 182 -9.33 -6.51 10.70
N GLY A 183 -9.98 -7.67 10.82
CA GLY A 183 -11.31 -7.82 11.41
C GLY A 183 -12.46 -7.32 10.54
N LEU A 184 -12.24 -7.11 9.24
CA LEU A 184 -13.28 -6.67 8.30
C LEU A 184 -14.20 -7.83 7.89
N THR A 185 -15.46 -7.54 7.65
CA THR A 185 -16.33 -8.45 6.87
C THR A 185 -15.93 -8.42 5.40
N PRO A 186 -16.29 -9.43 4.59
CA PRO A 186 -16.03 -9.41 3.15
C PRO A 186 -16.59 -8.16 2.45
N ALA A 187 -17.80 -7.74 2.81
CA ALA A 187 -18.45 -6.55 2.24
C ALA A 187 -17.69 -5.26 2.61
N GLU A 188 -17.30 -5.09 3.88
CA GLU A 188 -16.48 -3.94 4.31
C GLU A 188 -15.12 -3.93 3.60
N ALA A 189 -14.45 -5.08 3.47
CA ALA A 189 -13.16 -5.17 2.79
C ALA A 189 -13.27 -4.79 1.29
N ILE A 190 -14.35 -5.21 0.61
CA ILE A 190 -14.62 -4.82 -0.79
C ILE A 190 -14.89 -3.32 -0.88
N ALA A 191 -15.69 -2.74 0.03
CA ALA A 191 -15.95 -1.29 0.07
C ALA A 191 -14.65 -0.50 0.32
N CYS A 192 -13.81 -0.97 1.24
CA CYS A 192 -12.49 -0.40 1.54
C CYS A 192 -11.49 -0.56 0.38
N ALA A 193 -11.76 -1.44 -0.60
CA ALA A 193 -10.98 -1.61 -1.83
C ALA A 193 -11.56 -0.87 -3.05
N THR A 194 -12.76 -0.28 -2.94
CA THR A 194 -13.50 0.31 -4.08
C THR A 194 -13.98 1.73 -3.78
N ALA A 195 -15.04 1.88 -2.99
CA ALA A 195 -15.68 3.15 -2.70
C ALA A 195 -14.79 4.08 -1.86
N THR A 196 -14.19 3.57 -0.78
CA THR A 196 -13.39 4.42 0.12
C THR A 196 -12.10 4.93 -0.52
N PRO A 197 -11.31 4.12 -1.26
CA PRO A 197 -10.16 4.61 -2.01
C PRO A 197 -10.53 5.61 -3.11
N ALA A 198 -11.69 5.46 -3.77
CA ALA A 198 -12.17 6.45 -4.73
C ALA A 198 -12.41 7.80 -4.04
N ALA A 199 -13.09 7.79 -2.88
CA ALA A 199 -13.27 8.99 -2.06
C ALA A 199 -11.93 9.57 -1.57
N LEU A 200 -10.99 8.73 -1.11
CA LEU A 200 -9.64 9.14 -0.69
C LEU A 200 -8.88 9.81 -1.83
N LEU A 201 -8.98 9.31 -3.06
CA LEU A 201 -8.29 9.87 -4.22
C LEU A 201 -9.03 11.05 -4.86
N GLY A 202 -10.23 11.40 -4.38
CA GLY A 202 -11.05 12.49 -4.94
C GLY A 202 -11.71 12.12 -6.27
N LEU A 203 -11.91 10.83 -6.54
CA LEU A 203 -12.54 10.31 -7.75
C LEU A 203 -14.06 10.25 -7.53
N THR A 204 -14.80 11.14 -8.19
CA THR A 204 -16.26 11.26 -8.03
C THR A 204 -17.05 10.33 -8.96
N ASP A 205 -16.40 9.78 -9.99
CA ASP A 205 -16.99 8.95 -11.04
C ASP A 205 -16.64 7.45 -10.93
N ARG A 206 -16.03 7.02 -9.82
CA ARG A 206 -15.51 5.65 -9.59
C ARG A 206 -15.86 5.11 -8.20
N GLY A 207 -15.58 3.82 -8.00
CA GLY A 207 -15.73 3.12 -6.72
C GLY A 207 -17.12 2.55 -6.46
N ARG A 208 -18.05 2.74 -7.40
CA ARG A 208 -19.44 2.26 -7.34
C ARG A 208 -19.97 1.97 -8.75
N ILE A 209 -21.03 1.16 -8.82
CA ILE A 209 -21.71 0.80 -10.07
C ILE A 209 -23.05 1.53 -10.11
N GLU A 210 -23.05 2.72 -10.72
CA GLU A 210 -24.23 3.59 -10.80
C GLU A 210 -24.28 4.32 -12.16
N PRO A 211 -25.48 4.69 -12.66
CA PRO A 211 -25.60 5.54 -13.83
C PRO A 211 -24.82 6.86 -13.68
N GLY A 212 -24.07 7.23 -14.72
CA GLY A 212 -23.22 8.44 -14.73
C GLY A 212 -21.78 8.22 -14.22
N CYS A 213 -21.48 7.10 -13.55
CA CYS A 213 -20.11 6.72 -13.23
C CYS A 213 -19.35 6.22 -14.46
N ARG A 214 -18.03 6.34 -14.47
CA ARG A 214 -17.19 5.75 -15.51
C ARG A 214 -17.23 4.22 -15.34
N ALA A 215 -17.46 3.52 -16.45
CA ALA A 215 -17.56 2.06 -16.48
C ALA A 215 -16.17 1.38 -16.35
N ASP A 216 -15.60 1.46 -15.15
CA ASP A 216 -14.47 0.63 -14.70
C ASP A 216 -15.01 -0.51 -13.85
N LEU A 217 -15.07 -1.70 -14.42
CA LEU A 217 -15.73 -2.86 -13.84
C LEU A 217 -14.81 -4.08 -13.88
N VAL A 218 -14.97 -4.96 -12.89
CA VAL A 218 -14.33 -6.27 -12.87
C VAL A 218 -15.44 -7.31 -12.77
N LEU A 219 -15.51 -8.19 -13.77
CA LEU A 219 -16.35 -9.38 -13.70
C LEU A 219 -15.54 -10.48 -13.01
N LEU A 220 -16.07 -10.95 -11.90
CA LEU A 220 -15.51 -12.08 -11.16
C LEU A 220 -16.05 -13.38 -11.73
N ARG A 221 -15.24 -14.44 -11.68
CA ARG A 221 -15.66 -15.81 -12.01
C ARG A 221 -16.75 -16.33 -11.08
N HIS A 222 -16.73 -15.86 -9.84
CA HIS A 222 -17.59 -16.30 -8.77
C HIS A 222 -18.92 -15.54 -8.79
N THR A 223 -19.99 -16.24 -8.41
CA THR A 223 -21.33 -15.65 -8.27
C THR A 223 -21.60 -15.07 -6.88
N ASP A 224 -20.65 -15.24 -5.95
CA ASP A 224 -20.73 -14.79 -4.56
C ASP A 224 -19.50 -13.94 -4.24
N GLU A 225 -19.71 -12.68 -3.84
CA GLU A 225 -18.63 -11.73 -3.56
C GLU A 225 -17.75 -12.14 -2.39
N ARG A 226 -18.28 -12.95 -1.46
CA ARG A 226 -17.53 -13.45 -0.30
C ARG A 226 -16.36 -14.33 -0.72
N ALA A 227 -16.40 -14.90 -1.93
CA ALA A 227 -15.28 -15.62 -2.52
C ALA A 227 -14.00 -14.76 -2.60
N LEU A 228 -14.11 -13.43 -2.79
CA LEU A 228 -12.95 -12.52 -2.78
C LEU A 228 -12.20 -12.50 -1.44
N ALA A 229 -12.92 -12.68 -0.33
CA ALA A 229 -12.33 -12.73 0.99
C ALA A 229 -11.97 -14.17 1.42
N PHE A 230 -12.69 -15.16 0.90
CA PHE A 230 -12.53 -16.57 1.24
C PHE A 230 -11.35 -17.23 0.52
N GLU A 231 -11.23 -17.03 -0.80
CA GLU A 231 -10.11 -17.56 -1.57
C GLU A 231 -8.82 -16.81 -1.23
N PHE A 232 -7.67 -17.44 -1.48
CA PHE A 232 -6.38 -16.86 -1.18
C PHE A 232 -5.35 -17.25 -2.24
N GLY A 233 -4.62 -16.26 -2.75
CA GLY A 233 -3.53 -16.45 -3.71
C GLY A 233 -3.94 -16.67 -5.17
N GLY A 234 -5.24 -16.72 -5.49
CA GLY A 234 -5.76 -16.87 -6.85
C GLY A 234 -6.13 -15.55 -7.55
N ASP A 235 -6.33 -15.62 -8.87
CA ASP A 235 -6.96 -14.55 -9.66
C ASP A 235 -8.44 -14.90 -9.94
N PRO A 236 -9.40 -14.20 -9.30
CA PRO A 236 -10.82 -14.42 -9.48
C PRO A 236 -11.38 -13.70 -10.72
N THR A 237 -10.56 -12.97 -11.48
CA THR A 237 -11.01 -12.09 -12.56
C THR A 237 -11.26 -12.86 -13.85
N ASP A 238 -12.44 -12.66 -14.45
CA ASP A 238 -12.77 -13.18 -15.79
C ASP A 238 -12.72 -12.09 -16.86
N LEU A 239 -13.15 -10.87 -16.54
CA LEU A 239 -13.12 -9.72 -17.45
C LEU A 239 -12.83 -8.44 -16.68
N VAL A 240 -12.03 -7.57 -17.30
CA VAL A 240 -11.83 -6.18 -16.85
C VAL A 240 -12.40 -5.25 -17.91
N VAL A 241 -13.16 -4.25 -17.48
CA VAL A 241 -13.66 -3.16 -18.31
C VAL A 241 -13.04 -1.87 -17.78
N CYS A 242 -12.44 -1.07 -18.66
CA CYS A 242 -11.86 0.22 -18.32
C CYS A 242 -12.48 1.31 -19.21
N GLY A 243 -13.19 2.28 -18.62
CA GLY A 243 -13.90 3.32 -19.37
C GLY A 243 -14.90 2.79 -20.40
N GLY A 244 -15.57 1.67 -20.08
CA GLY A 244 -16.50 1.01 -20.98
C GLY A 244 -15.85 0.14 -22.05
N GLN A 245 -14.51 0.06 -22.10
CA GLN A 245 -13.79 -0.81 -23.03
C GLN A 245 -13.39 -2.11 -22.34
N MET A 246 -13.79 -3.24 -22.92
CA MET A 246 -13.34 -4.55 -22.47
C MET A 246 -11.83 -4.69 -22.70
N ILE A 247 -11.08 -4.89 -21.63
CA ILE A 247 -9.65 -5.16 -21.68
C ILE A 247 -9.46 -6.67 -21.83
N LYS A 248 -8.84 -7.07 -22.94
CA LYS A 248 -8.58 -8.48 -23.21
C LYS A 248 -7.53 -9.00 -22.23
N MET A 249 -7.97 -9.78 -21.25
CA MET A 249 -7.06 -10.54 -20.39
C MET A 249 -6.39 -11.62 -21.25
N LEU A 250 -5.05 -11.63 -21.29
CA LEU A 250 -4.29 -12.70 -21.92
C LEU A 250 -4.51 -13.97 -21.08
N LYS A 251 -5.50 -14.79 -21.44
CA LYS A 251 -5.59 -16.16 -20.91
C LYS A 251 -4.30 -16.90 -21.25
N THR A 252 -3.52 -17.22 -20.23
CA THR A 252 -2.42 -18.20 -20.27
C THR A 252 -2.87 -19.24 -19.25
N VAL A 253 -3.27 -20.47 -19.55
CA VAL A 253 -2.74 -21.49 -20.49
C VAL A 253 -3.89 -22.39 -20.99
N LYS A 254 -3.88 -22.61 -22.32
CA LYS A 254 -4.41 -23.73 -23.14
C LYS A 254 -5.76 -24.37 -22.82
N GLU A 255 -6.64 -24.25 -23.82
CA GLU A 255 -7.42 -25.37 -24.33
C GLU A 255 -6.56 -26.63 -24.45
N VAL A 256 -6.80 -27.64 -23.61
CA VAL A 256 -6.70 -29.05 -24.00
C VAL A 256 -7.88 -29.75 -23.35
N GLY A 257 -9.01 -29.70 -24.04
CA GLY A 257 -10.22 -30.45 -23.75
C GLY A 257 -10.83 -30.84 -25.09
N THR A 258 -10.37 -31.97 -25.60
CA THR A 258 -10.84 -32.73 -26.75
C THR A 258 -12.31 -32.44 -27.09
N ILE A 259 -12.56 -31.79 -28.23
CA ILE A 259 -13.80 -32.02 -28.95
C ILE A 259 -13.66 -33.43 -29.53
N ASN A 260 -14.22 -34.42 -28.83
CA ASN A 260 -14.50 -35.70 -29.44
C ASN A 260 -15.45 -35.45 -30.62
N GLN A 261 -14.91 -35.56 -31.83
CA GLN A 261 -15.71 -36.09 -32.93
C GLN A 261 -15.88 -37.59 -32.66
N ALA A 262 -17.12 -38.00 -32.36
CA ALA A 262 -17.59 -39.35 -32.59
C ALA A 262 -19.13 -39.32 -32.66
N ASP A 263 -19.61 -39.79 -33.81
CA ASP A 263 -20.95 -40.23 -34.24
C ASP A 263 -22.06 -39.19 -34.45
#